data_AF-A0A7R8VN21-F1
#
_entry.id   AF-A0A7R8VN21-F1
#
_cell.length_a   1.000
_cell.length_b   1.000
_cell.length_c   1.000
_cell.angle_alpha   90.00
_cell.angle_beta   90.00
_cell.angle_gamma   90.00
#
_symmetry.space_group_name_H-M   'P 1'
#
loop_
_entity.id
_entity.type
_entity.pdbx_description
1 polymer ?
#
loop_
_entity_poly.entity_id
_entity_poly.type
_entity_poly.pdbx_seq_one_letter_code
_entity_poly.pdbx_strand_id
1 'polypeptide(L)'
;MAEGSKEECGGDWAKVEGERKTKGQMAEGSKEEREGDWAKVEGERKTKGQYVYVYCENTKSTGAGTYEFETKAYSPANLGLQEIAVKLKVQSESEDCSIPWLKYLKEGLSSLGPESEQDFNQPPPESDKLYMSIGERDLIEVAHPAPLEGATKRQEGCPRLYLAPIASGRAVAREDQLRQQFSSQFGTLAFDSEFDAVVDSVIGNCRDSFVILRGIADYKDGTRRKEWQPYASLVAASVMKAIICGMDAPTDA
;
A
#
# COMPACT_ATOMS: atom_id res chain seq x y z
N MET A 1 8.32 26.49 28.09
CA MET A 1 9.46 26.61 27.18
C MET A 1 10.27 25.33 27.34
N ALA A 2 10.43 24.46 26.34
CA ALA A 2 9.84 24.43 24.99
C ALA A 2 9.31 22.98 24.73
N GLU A 3 8.26 22.76 23.94
CA GLU A 3 8.28 22.44 22.49
C GLU A 3 9.20 21.26 22.11
N GLY A 4 8.71 20.33 21.26
CA GLY A 4 9.54 19.25 20.71
C GLY A 4 8.86 17.91 20.38
N SER A 5 7.66 17.91 19.77
CA SER A 5 7.03 16.66 19.28
C SER A 5 7.70 16.14 17.99
N LYS A 6 8.11 14.86 17.93
CA LYS A 6 8.64 14.20 16.71
C LYS A 6 8.26 12.72 16.62
N GLU A 7 7.89 12.28 15.42
CA GLU A 7 7.75 10.89 14.96
C GLU A 7 8.24 10.83 13.50
N GLU A 8 9.17 9.95 13.09
CA GLU A 8 9.86 10.01 11.76
C GLU A 8 9.91 8.63 11.04
N CYS A 9 9.25 8.46 9.88
CA CYS A 9 9.37 7.35 8.90
C CYS A 9 8.70 7.70 7.55
N GLY A 10 9.11 7.06 6.46
CA GLY A 10 8.28 6.82 5.26
C GLY A 10 8.87 5.74 4.35
N GLY A 11 8.20 5.39 3.25
CA GLY A 11 8.70 4.37 2.31
C GLY A 11 7.72 4.03 1.17
N ASP A 12 8.21 4.09 -0.08
CA ASP A 12 7.39 4.27 -1.29
C ASP A 12 6.76 2.99 -1.88
N TRP A 13 5.45 3.04 -2.19
CA TRP A 13 4.74 1.97 -2.91
C TRP A 13 3.57 2.49 -3.78
N ALA A 14 2.97 1.57 -4.55
CA ALA A 14 1.69 1.68 -5.28
C ALA A 14 1.12 0.25 -5.49
N LYS A 15 -0.19 0.05 -5.86
CA LYS A 15 -0.84 -1.25 -5.58
C LYS A 15 -2.00 -1.79 -6.47
N VAL A 16 -1.88 -2.94 -7.19
CA VAL A 16 -3.00 -3.56 -8.00
C VAL A 16 -2.92 -5.10 -8.40
N GLU A 17 -3.91 -5.97 -8.11
CA GLU A 17 -3.87 -7.50 -8.12
C GLU A 17 -3.74 -8.37 -9.41
N GLY A 18 -3.19 -9.61 -9.25
CA GLY A 18 -3.21 -10.78 -10.19
C GLY A 18 -2.88 -12.15 -9.51
N GLU A 19 -3.17 -13.33 -10.12
CA GLU A 19 -3.35 -14.63 -9.38
C GLU A 19 -2.80 -15.96 -10.02
N ARG A 20 -2.30 -16.94 -9.19
CA ARG A 20 -2.40 -18.43 -9.33
C ARG A 20 -1.88 -19.20 -8.08
N LYS A 21 -2.15 -20.53 -7.92
CA LYS A 21 -2.02 -21.36 -6.65
C LYS A 21 -1.24 -22.69 -6.88
N THR A 22 -0.88 -23.63 -5.97
CA THR A 22 -1.43 -24.23 -4.70
C THR A 22 -0.33 -24.97 -3.84
N LYS A 23 -0.68 -25.64 -2.71
CA LYS A 23 -0.01 -26.70 -1.86
C LYS A 23 1.42 -26.44 -1.26
N GLY A 24 1.78 -26.85 -0.03
CA GLY A 24 1.09 -27.63 1.01
C GLY A 24 1.63 -27.44 2.46
N GLN A 25 0.75 -27.09 3.42
CA GLN A 25 0.77 -27.29 4.91
C GLN A 25 1.91 -26.79 5.85
N MET A 26 1.47 -26.12 6.95
CA MET A 26 1.91 -26.19 8.38
C MET A 26 2.29 -24.88 9.12
N ALA A 27 1.98 -24.91 10.43
CA ALA A 27 2.12 -23.96 11.56
C ALA A 27 3.49 -23.26 11.76
N GLU A 28 3.66 -22.19 12.56
CA GLU A 28 2.75 -21.23 13.26
C GLU A 28 3.62 -20.06 13.79
N GLY A 29 3.09 -18.83 13.90
CA GLY A 29 3.84 -17.69 14.45
C GLY A 29 3.11 -16.34 14.41
N SER A 30 3.44 -15.46 15.34
CA SER A 30 2.90 -14.08 15.45
C SER A 30 3.52 -13.15 14.40
N LYS A 31 2.69 -12.53 13.55
CA LYS A 31 3.14 -11.71 12.42
C LYS A 31 2.99 -10.21 12.70
N GLU A 32 4.12 -9.54 12.89
CA GLU A 32 4.26 -8.08 12.76
C GLU A 32 5.49 -7.84 11.88
N GLU A 33 5.25 -7.60 10.58
CA GLU A 33 6.24 -7.78 9.51
C GLU A 33 6.34 -6.53 8.65
N ARG A 34 7.56 -6.04 8.36
CA ARG A 34 7.79 -5.05 7.29
C ARG A 34 7.85 -5.75 5.94
N GLU A 35 7.48 -5.03 4.89
CA GLU A 35 7.39 -5.50 3.51
C GLU A 35 8.77 -5.89 2.93
N GLY A 36 9.12 -7.17 3.11
CA GLY A 36 10.45 -7.71 2.82
C GLY A 36 10.47 -9.05 2.10
N ASP A 37 9.46 -9.93 2.28
CA ASP A 37 9.25 -11.09 1.40
C ASP A 37 7.91 -11.81 1.62
N TRP A 38 7.61 -12.79 0.77
CA TRP A 38 6.52 -13.75 0.95
C TRP A 38 6.97 -14.93 1.82
N ALA A 39 6.26 -15.19 2.92
CA ALA A 39 6.19 -16.53 3.49
C ALA A 39 4.87 -17.17 3.03
N LYS A 40 4.93 -18.27 2.27
CA LYS A 40 3.73 -19.03 1.86
C LYS A 40 3.18 -19.84 3.05
N VAL A 41 2.56 -19.15 4.00
CA VAL A 41 1.93 -19.77 5.17
C VAL A 41 0.56 -20.31 4.76
N GLU A 42 0.48 -21.63 4.53
CA GLU A 42 -0.81 -22.28 4.29
C GLU A 42 -1.60 -22.50 5.58
N GLY A 43 -2.47 -21.53 5.88
CA GLY A 43 -3.66 -21.74 6.69
C GLY A 43 -4.90 -21.71 5.81
N GLU A 44 -5.76 -22.74 5.88
CA GLU A 44 -7.00 -22.80 5.11
C GLU A 44 -7.97 -21.67 5.54
N ARG A 45 -8.10 -20.61 4.73
CA ARG A 45 -9.05 -19.51 4.98
C ARG A 45 -9.97 -19.29 3.78
N LYS A 46 -11.28 -19.21 4.05
CA LYS A 46 -12.34 -18.99 3.06
C LYS A 46 -12.72 -17.50 3.01
N THR A 47 -12.14 -16.76 2.06
CA THR A 47 -12.60 -15.42 1.65
C THR A 47 -12.85 -15.49 0.13
N LYS A 48 -14.10 -15.47 -0.37
CA LYS A 48 -15.09 -14.37 -0.42
C LYS A 48 -14.50 -13.08 -1.02
N GLY A 49 -14.57 -13.00 -2.36
CA GLY A 49 -14.43 -11.78 -3.14
C GLY A 49 -13.00 -11.40 -3.53
N GLN A 50 -12.80 -11.03 -4.79
CA GLN A 50 -11.69 -10.18 -5.22
C GLN A 50 -12.14 -8.73 -5.07
N TYR A 51 -11.46 -7.95 -4.24
CA TYR A 51 -11.75 -6.53 -3.98
C TYR A 51 -10.45 -5.74 -4.05
N VAL A 52 -10.50 -4.53 -4.60
CA VAL A 52 -9.34 -3.62 -4.64
C VAL A 52 -9.27 -2.73 -3.40
N TYR A 53 -10.39 -2.59 -2.69
CA TYR A 53 -10.56 -1.71 -1.54
C TYR A 53 -11.54 -2.29 -0.53
N VAL A 54 -11.29 -2.10 0.76
CA VAL A 54 -12.19 -2.52 1.83
C VAL A 54 -12.23 -1.49 2.96
N TYR A 55 -13.45 -1.04 3.28
CA TYR A 55 -13.72 -0.13 4.38
C TYR A 55 -14.18 -0.89 5.62
N CYS A 56 -13.59 -0.58 6.76
CA CYS A 56 -13.98 -1.06 8.09
C CYS A 56 -14.99 -0.08 8.71
N GLU A 57 -16.28 -0.41 8.60
CA GLU A 57 -17.37 0.40 9.13
C GLU A 57 -17.41 0.35 10.67
N ASN A 58 -17.21 -0.84 11.25
CA ASN A 58 -17.35 -1.06 12.69
C ASN A 58 -16.56 -2.29 13.17
N THR A 59 -16.21 -2.33 14.45
CA THR A 59 -15.40 -3.39 15.07
C THR A 59 -16.02 -3.85 16.38
N LYS A 60 -16.27 -5.16 16.51
CA LYS A 60 -16.90 -5.78 17.68
C LYS A 60 -15.90 -6.77 18.29
N SER A 61 -15.49 -6.57 19.55
CA SER A 61 -14.62 -7.57 20.18
C SER A 61 -15.42 -8.83 20.51
N THR A 62 -14.98 -9.97 19.99
CA THR A 62 -15.58 -11.29 20.21
C THR A 62 -15.00 -12.00 21.44
N GLY A 63 -14.17 -11.31 22.22
CA GLY A 63 -13.46 -11.86 23.38
C GLY A 63 -12.09 -12.45 23.01
N ALA A 64 -11.31 -12.79 24.04
CA ALA A 64 -9.98 -13.40 23.90
C ALA A 64 -9.00 -12.67 22.94
N GLY A 65 -9.11 -11.34 22.81
CA GLY A 65 -8.26 -10.53 21.91
C GLY A 65 -8.61 -10.66 20.42
N THR A 66 -9.74 -11.28 20.09
CA THR A 66 -10.28 -11.37 18.71
C THR A 66 -11.35 -10.30 18.46
N TYR A 67 -11.49 -9.89 17.20
CA TYR A 67 -12.47 -8.90 16.77
C TYR A 67 -13.18 -9.36 15.49
N GLU A 68 -14.49 -9.10 15.43
CA GLU A 68 -15.30 -9.19 14.23
C GLU A 68 -15.37 -7.81 13.55
N PHE A 69 -15.14 -7.79 12.23
CA PHE A 69 -15.06 -6.59 11.41
C PHE A 69 -16.27 -6.48 10.49
N GLU A 70 -17.09 -5.45 10.69
CA GLU A 70 -18.18 -5.06 9.81
C GLU A 70 -17.58 -4.27 8.64
N THR A 71 -17.68 -4.80 7.43
CA THR A 71 -16.88 -4.33 6.29
C THR A 71 -17.68 -4.17 5.00
N LYS A 72 -17.26 -3.18 4.22
CA LYS A 72 -17.78 -2.88 2.88
C LYS A 72 -16.62 -3.00 1.89
N ALA A 73 -16.68 -4.02 1.04
CA ALA A 73 -15.64 -4.35 0.07
C ALA A 73 -16.06 -3.91 -1.33
N TYR A 74 -15.10 -3.40 -2.11
CA TYR A 74 -15.34 -2.76 -3.40
C TYR A 74 -14.39 -3.30 -4.48
N SER A 75 -14.91 -3.46 -5.69
CA SER A 75 -14.15 -3.95 -6.86
C SER A 75 -14.73 -3.35 -8.14
N PRO A 76 -13.90 -2.97 -9.13
CA PRO A 76 -14.37 -2.64 -10.47
C PRO A 76 -14.90 -3.89 -11.18
N ALA A 77 -15.86 -3.71 -12.09
CA ALA A 77 -16.38 -4.79 -12.93
C ALA A 77 -15.47 -5.07 -14.15
N ASN A 78 -14.70 -4.07 -14.58
CA ASN A 78 -13.67 -4.18 -15.62
C ASN A 78 -12.29 -4.10 -14.97
N LEU A 79 -11.49 -5.16 -15.14
CA LEU A 79 -10.17 -5.32 -14.52
C LEU A 79 -9.00 -4.85 -15.42
N GLY A 80 -9.26 -4.19 -16.56
CA GLY A 80 -8.20 -3.83 -17.51
C GLY A 80 -7.07 -2.98 -16.91
N LEU A 81 -7.39 -2.05 -15.99
CA LEU A 81 -6.39 -1.25 -15.27
C LEU A 81 -5.56 -2.10 -14.30
N GLN A 82 -6.17 -3.13 -13.69
CA GLN A 82 -5.52 -4.10 -12.83
C GLN A 82 -4.55 -4.96 -13.66
N GLU A 83 -4.98 -5.48 -14.81
CA GLU A 83 -4.14 -6.25 -15.72
C GLU A 83 -2.93 -5.47 -16.24
N ILE A 84 -3.08 -4.17 -16.51
CA ILE A 84 -1.96 -3.29 -16.90
C ILE A 84 -0.95 -3.21 -15.75
N ALA A 85 -1.40 -2.98 -14.53
CA ALA A 85 -0.50 -2.89 -13.37
C ALA A 85 0.16 -4.22 -12.97
N VAL A 86 -0.49 -5.36 -13.21
CA VAL A 86 0.15 -6.70 -13.14
C VAL A 86 1.30 -6.79 -14.15
N LYS A 87 1.07 -6.40 -15.41
CA LYS A 87 2.12 -6.39 -16.45
C LYS A 87 3.29 -5.49 -16.04
N LEU A 88 3.00 -4.30 -15.50
CA LEU A 88 4.01 -3.36 -14.98
C LEU A 88 4.83 -3.95 -13.82
N LYS A 89 4.22 -4.69 -12.88
CA LYS A 89 4.98 -5.36 -11.81
C LYS A 89 5.89 -6.45 -12.37
N VAL A 90 5.35 -7.34 -13.20
CA VAL A 90 6.12 -8.45 -13.80
C VAL A 90 7.30 -7.90 -14.62
N GLN A 91 7.14 -6.77 -15.31
CA GLN A 91 8.22 -6.09 -16.01
C GLN A 91 9.27 -5.46 -15.06
N SER A 92 8.86 -4.96 -13.88
CA SER A 92 9.78 -4.42 -12.87
C SER A 92 10.56 -5.49 -12.10
N GLU A 93 10.13 -6.75 -12.18
CA GLU A 93 10.73 -7.91 -11.50
C GLU A 93 11.47 -8.86 -12.45
N SER A 94 11.56 -8.52 -13.74
CA SER A 94 12.34 -9.27 -14.73
C SER A 94 13.84 -8.97 -14.63
N GLU A 95 14.67 -9.84 -15.21
CA GLU A 95 16.15 -9.74 -15.18
C GLU A 95 16.69 -8.46 -15.84
N ASP A 96 15.92 -7.85 -16.75
CA ASP A 96 16.24 -6.55 -17.37
C ASP A 96 16.01 -5.34 -16.44
N CYS A 97 15.37 -5.53 -15.28
CA CYS A 97 15.00 -4.48 -14.30
C CYS A 97 14.35 -3.24 -14.95
N SER A 98 13.46 -3.47 -15.92
CA SER A 98 12.86 -2.43 -16.77
C SER A 98 11.71 -1.70 -16.04
N ILE A 99 12.02 -0.91 -15.01
CA ILE A 99 11.03 -0.19 -14.18
C ILE A 99 10.38 0.96 -14.99
N PRO A 100 9.12 0.84 -15.49
CA PRO A 100 8.61 1.77 -16.50
C PRO A 100 8.31 3.17 -15.92
N TRP A 101 7.85 3.21 -14.66
CA TRP A 101 7.56 4.46 -13.95
C TRP A 101 8.80 5.25 -13.56
N LEU A 102 10.00 4.66 -13.55
CA LEU A 102 11.24 5.35 -13.20
C LEU A 102 11.61 6.44 -14.21
N LYS A 103 11.21 6.29 -15.48
CA LYS A 103 11.29 7.36 -16.49
C LYS A 103 10.41 8.55 -16.09
N TYR A 104 9.15 8.28 -15.78
CA TYR A 104 8.16 9.31 -15.44
C TYR A 104 8.46 10.02 -14.11
N LEU A 105 9.06 9.31 -13.15
CA LEU A 105 9.56 9.89 -11.91
C LEU A 105 10.68 10.92 -12.18
N LYS A 106 11.64 10.60 -13.05
CA LYS A 106 12.73 11.51 -13.44
C LYS A 106 12.22 12.71 -14.26
N GLU A 107 11.27 12.49 -15.17
CA GLU A 107 10.56 13.59 -15.87
C GLU A 107 9.82 14.50 -14.87
N GLY A 108 9.13 13.91 -13.88
CA GLY A 108 8.39 14.61 -12.84
C GLY A 108 9.29 15.46 -11.95
N LEU A 109 10.36 14.88 -11.39
CA LEU A 109 11.37 15.59 -10.60
C LEU A 109 12.01 16.76 -11.37
N SER A 110 12.26 16.56 -12.67
CA SER A 110 12.82 17.62 -13.53
C SER A 110 11.83 18.75 -13.84
N SER A 111 10.53 18.47 -13.77
CA SER A 111 9.45 19.43 -14.06
C SER A 111 8.95 20.15 -12.80
N LEU A 112 8.96 19.47 -11.66
CA LEU A 112 8.56 19.97 -10.33
C LEU A 112 9.79 20.40 -9.52
N GLY A 113 10.73 21.08 -10.19
CA GLY A 113 12.03 21.47 -9.64
C GLY A 113 11.96 22.59 -8.58
N PRO A 114 13.05 23.35 -8.38
CA PRO A 114 13.21 24.27 -7.23
C PRO A 114 12.27 25.50 -7.20
N GLU A 115 11.32 25.61 -8.13
CA GLU A 115 10.22 26.58 -8.10
C GLU A 115 8.96 26.03 -7.38
N SER A 116 8.97 24.76 -6.97
CA SER A 116 7.89 24.14 -6.20
C SER A 116 7.91 24.56 -4.73
N GLU A 117 6.73 24.75 -4.13
CA GLU A 117 6.58 24.91 -2.68
C GLU A 117 6.85 23.61 -1.88
N GLN A 118 6.90 22.46 -2.56
CA GLN A 118 7.08 21.14 -1.93
C GLN A 118 8.35 20.47 -2.48
N ASP A 119 9.16 19.90 -1.59
CA ASP A 119 10.30 19.09 -2.03
C ASP A 119 9.83 17.69 -2.45
N PHE A 120 9.98 17.39 -3.74
CA PHE A 120 9.60 16.11 -4.33
C PHE A 120 10.75 15.09 -4.38
N ASN A 121 11.96 15.44 -3.92
CA ASN A 121 13.08 14.50 -3.86
C ASN A 121 12.84 13.40 -2.82
N GLN A 122 13.51 12.26 -2.97
CA GLN A 122 13.47 11.20 -1.98
C GLN A 122 14.06 11.70 -0.64
N PRO A 123 13.31 11.65 0.48
CA PRO A 123 13.83 12.02 1.79
C PRO A 123 15.03 11.14 2.20
N PRO A 124 15.91 11.63 3.10
CA PRO A 124 17.11 10.90 3.50
C PRO A 124 16.76 9.55 4.14
N PRO A 125 17.53 8.46 3.91
CA PRO A 125 17.23 7.14 4.47
C PRO A 125 17.09 7.12 5.99
N GLU A 126 17.80 8.00 6.69
CA GLU A 126 17.73 8.18 8.15
C GLU A 126 16.38 8.72 8.62
N SER A 127 15.51 9.20 7.72
CA SER A 127 14.13 9.59 8.01
C SER A 127 13.13 8.43 7.92
N ASP A 128 13.54 7.19 7.64
CA ASP A 128 12.72 5.96 7.69
C ASP A 128 12.96 5.15 9.00
N LYS A 129 12.09 5.29 10.02
CA LYS A 129 12.26 4.63 11.34
C LYS A 129 10.94 4.09 11.93
N LEU A 130 10.51 2.86 11.65
CA LEU A 130 9.24 2.34 12.20
C LEU A 130 9.18 2.43 13.73
N TYR A 131 8.00 2.77 14.26
CA TYR A 131 7.69 2.69 15.68
C TYR A 131 6.69 1.56 15.97
N MET A 132 6.87 0.92 17.12
CA MET A 132 5.98 -0.11 17.67
C MET A 132 5.45 0.36 19.04
N SER A 133 4.15 0.18 19.29
CA SER A 133 3.51 0.55 20.57
C SER A 133 3.69 -0.53 21.63
N ILE A 134 4.23 -0.15 22.79
CA ILE A 134 4.30 -0.98 23.99
C ILE A 134 3.32 -0.41 25.03
N GLY A 135 2.29 -1.19 25.36
CA GLY A 135 1.22 -0.74 26.25
C GLY A 135 0.40 0.41 25.64
N GLU A 136 -0.11 1.30 26.50
CA GLU A 136 -1.04 2.37 26.09
C GLU A 136 -0.37 3.59 25.42
N ARG A 137 0.93 3.84 25.66
CA ARG A 137 1.55 5.16 25.40
C ARG A 137 3.00 5.14 24.96
N ASP A 138 3.75 4.09 25.25
CA ASP A 138 5.18 4.06 24.94
C ASP A 138 5.38 3.60 23.50
N LEU A 139 6.15 4.37 22.73
CA LEU A 139 6.54 4.05 21.36
C LEU A 139 8.04 3.76 21.36
N ILE A 140 8.43 2.59 20.86
CA ILE A 140 9.85 2.26 20.61
C ILE A 140 10.16 2.29 19.13
N GLU A 141 11.35 2.79 18.78
CA GLU A 141 11.89 2.72 17.43
C GLU A 141 12.41 1.29 17.18
N VAL A 142 12.04 0.69 16.04
CA VAL A 142 12.40 -0.70 15.70
C VAL A 142 13.04 -0.78 14.32
N ALA A 143 14.23 -1.40 14.25
CA ALA A 143 14.95 -1.65 13.02
C ALA A 143 14.09 -2.42 12.00
N HIS A 144 14.39 -2.27 10.70
CA HIS A 144 13.68 -2.98 9.64
C HIS A 144 13.93 -4.49 9.72
N PRO A 145 12.87 -5.34 9.81
CA PRO A 145 12.97 -6.75 9.45
C PRO A 145 13.76 -6.94 8.16
N ALA A 146 14.70 -7.88 8.20
CA ALA A 146 15.47 -8.24 7.02
C ALA A 146 14.55 -8.82 5.94
N PRO A 147 14.85 -8.62 4.64
CA PRO A 147 14.26 -9.43 3.58
C PRO A 147 14.49 -10.92 3.88
N LEU A 148 13.52 -11.77 3.57
CA LEU A 148 13.68 -13.22 3.76
C LEU A 148 14.60 -13.82 2.66
N GLU A 149 14.96 -15.09 2.83
CA GLU A 149 15.82 -15.80 1.89
C GLU A 149 15.05 -16.18 0.62
N GLY A 150 15.06 -15.27 -0.36
CA GLY A 150 14.38 -15.42 -1.65
C GLY A 150 14.05 -14.08 -2.31
N ALA A 151 14.01 -13.01 -1.54
CA ALA A 151 13.59 -11.68 -1.96
C ALA A 151 14.31 -11.15 -3.20
N THR A 152 13.53 -10.63 -4.16
CA THR A 152 14.02 -9.72 -5.19
C THR A 152 14.66 -8.51 -4.50
N LYS A 153 15.99 -8.40 -4.57
CA LYS A 153 16.76 -7.38 -3.86
C LYS A 153 16.22 -5.98 -4.19
N ARG A 154 15.92 -5.18 -3.15
CA ARG A 154 15.49 -3.79 -3.31
C ARG A 154 16.59 -3.03 -4.06
N GLN A 155 16.29 -2.58 -5.28
CA GLN A 155 17.16 -1.65 -5.98
C GLN A 155 17.09 -0.29 -5.28
N GLU A 156 18.25 0.27 -4.96
CA GLU A 156 18.37 1.56 -4.27
C GLU A 156 17.86 2.71 -5.17
N GLY A 157 17.24 3.72 -4.57
CA GLY A 157 16.60 4.83 -5.30
C GLY A 157 15.41 4.44 -6.19
N CYS A 158 14.89 3.20 -6.11
CA CYS A 158 13.82 2.72 -6.96
C CYS A 158 12.56 2.35 -6.14
N PRO A 159 11.44 3.10 -6.29
CA PRO A 159 10.18 2.75 -5.65
C PRO A 159 9.57 1.49 -6.29
N ARG A 160 9.03 0.60 -5.46
CA ARG A 160 8.52 -0.72 -5.88
C ARG A 160 7.00 -0.74 -6.01
N LEU A 161 6.47 -1.68 -6.79
CA LEU A 161 5.03 -1.88 -6.99
C LEU A 161 4.56 -3.16 -6.28
N TYR A 162 3.58 -3.05 -5.39
CA TYR A 162 2.88 -4.19 -4.80
C TYR A 162 1.55 -4.45 -5.48
N LEU A 163 0.89 -5.56 -5.15
CA LEU A 163 -0.43 -5.94 -5.66
C LEU A 163 -1.20 -6.62 -4.52
N ALA A 164 -2.36 -6.08 -4.11
CA ALA A 164 -3.30 -6.57 -3.08
C ALA A 164 -4.26 -5.40 -2.69
N PRO A 165 -5.30 -5.58 -1.84
CA PRO A 165 -6.26 -4.52 -1.53
C PRO A 165 -5.69 -3.37 -0.69
N ILE A 166 -6.33 -2.19 -0.76
CA ILE A 166 -6.14 -1.05 0.16
C ILE A 166 -7.25 -1.07 1.21
N ALA A 167 -6.94 -0.66 2.44
CA ALA A 167 -7.88 -0.64 3.56
C ALA A 167 -8.16 0.78 4.08
N SER A 168 -9.35 0.99 4.63
CA SER A 168 -9.68 2.24 5.30
C SER A 168 -10.64 2.00 6.46
N GLY A 169 -10.81 2.98 7.34
CA GLY A 169 -11.72 2.90 8.48
C GLY A 169 -11.10 3.39 9.79
N ARG A 170 -11.90 4.16 10.53
CA ARG A 170 -11.43 4.94 11.69
C ARG A 170 -10.89 4.12 12.85
N ALA A 171 -11.33 2.87 13.02
CA ALA A 171 -10.83 1.97 14.06
C ALA A 171 -9.43 1.43 13.72
N VAL A 172 -9.27 0.85 12.52
CA VAL A 172 -8.00 0.27 12.05
C VAL A 172 -6.92 1.33 11.78
N ALA A 173 -7.29 2.57 11.46
CA ALA A 173 -6.34 3.68 11.38
C ALA A 173 -5.78 4.13 12.74
N ARG A 174 -6.48 3.83 13.85
CA ARG A 174 -6.13 4.30 15.21
C ARG A 174 -5.45 3.25 16.08
N GLU A 175 -5.93 2.01 16.05
CA GLU A 175 -5.46 0.94 16.95
C GLU A 175 -4.59 -0.05 16.17
N ASP A 176 -3.32 -0.17 16.58
CA ASP A 176 -2.32 -0.93 15.82
C ASP A 176 -2.62 -2.44 15.81
N GLN A 177 -3.16 -2.98 16.90
CA GLN A 177 -3.65 -4.37 16.98
C GLN A 177 -4.82 -4.62 16.01
N LEU A 178 -5.79 -3.70 15.92
CA LEU A 178 -6.89 -3.82 14.94
C LEU A 178 -6.34 -3.79 13.51
N ARG A 179 -5.39 -2.91 13.22
CA ARG A 179 -4.78 -2.79 11.88
C ARG A 179 -4.08 -4.08 11.46
N GLN A 180 -3.32 -4.70 12.35
CA GLN A 180 -2.63 -5.97 12.11
C GLN A 180 -3.60 -7.14 11.89
N GLN A 181 -4.64 -7.27 12.73
CA GLN A 181 -5.65 -8.32 12.55
C GLN A 181 -6.46 -8.12 11.27
N PHE A 182 -6.83 -6.88 10.95
CA PHE A 182 -7.52 -6.53 9.72
C PHE A 182 -6.67 -6.85 8.48
N SER A 183 -5.40 -6.43 8.46
CA SER A 183 -4.43 -6.79 7.42
C SER A 183 -4.31 -8.31 7.24
N SER A 184 -4.20 -9.04 8.36
CA SER A 184 -4.11 -10.51 8.38
C SER A 184 -5.40 -11.24 7.96
N GLN A 185 -6.54 -10.55 7.94
CA GLN A 185 -7.84 -11.09 7.55
C GLN A 185 -8.23 -10.73 6.11
N PHE A 186 -7.88 -9.52 5.65
CA PHE A 186 -8.28 -8.96 4.37
C PHE A 186 -7.13 -8.78 3.35
N GLY A 187 -5.90 -9.22 3.69
CA GLY A 187 -4.73 -9.15 2.79
C GLY A 187 -4.24 -7.73 2.49
N THR A 188 -4.69 -6.74 3.25
CA THR A 188 -4.40 -5.32 2.99
C THR A 188 -3.00 -4.97 3.48
N LEU A 189 -2.24 -4.20 2.71
CA LEU A 189 -0.86 -3.80 3.04
C LEU A 189 -0.70 -2.29 3.26
N ALA A 190 -1.63 -1.51 2.71
CA ALA A 190 -1.66 -0.06 2.80
C ALA A 190 -3.02 0.36 3.34
N PHE A 191 -3.04 1.44 4.13
CA PHE A 191 -4.27 2.07 4.58
C PHE A 191 -4.33 3.53 4.10
N ASP A 192 -5.55 4.07 4.04
CA ASP A 192 -5.82 5.48 3.82
C ASP A 192 -6.72 6.06 4.93
N SER A 193 -7.00 7.36 4.79
CA SER A 193 -7.89 8.11 5.66
C SER A 193 -9.20 8.47 4.95
N GLU A 194 -10.22 7.62 5.14
CA GLU A 194 -11.64 7.91 4.82
C GLU A 194 -11.89 8.22 3.32
N PHE A 195 -11.23 7.48 2.42
CA PHE A 195 -11.40 7.58 0.96
C PHE A 195 -12.65 6.85 0.43
N ASP A 196 -13.43 6.19 1.30
CA ASP A 196 -14.57 5.33 0.96
C ASP A 196 -15.70 6.10 0.26
N ALA A 197 -15.96 7.33 0.67
CA ALA A 197 -16.91 8.23 0.01
C ALA A 197 -16.54 8.55 -1.46
N VAL A 198 -15.24 8.49 -1.82
CA VAL A 198 -14.78 8.66 -3.20
C VAL A 198 -15.07 7.39 -4.01
N VAL A 199 -14.84 6.21 -3.42
CA VAL A 199 -15.12 4.91 -4.05
C VAL A 199 -16.63 4.70 -4.26
N ASP A 200 -17.45 5.09 -3.28
CA ASP A 200 -18.92 5.15 -3.42
C ASP A 200 -19.36 6.10 -4.54
N SER A 201 -18.74 7.28 -4.65
CA SER A 201 -19.05 8.22 -5.74
C SER A 201 -18.68 7.66 -7.12
N VAL A 202 -17.53 7.00 -7.24
CA VAL A 202 -17.10 6.32 -8.48
C VAL A 202 -18.11 5.26 -8.91
N ILE A 203 -18.50 4.36 -8.00
CA ILE A 203 -19.45 3.26 -8.30
C ILE A 203 -20.87 3.77 -8.48
N GLY A 204 -21.33 4.73 -7.68
CA GLY A 204 -22.65 5.36 -7.80
C GLY A 204 -22.85 6.13 -9.10
N ASN A 205 -21.76 6.60 -9.74
CA ASN A 205 -21.75 7.17 -11.08
C ASN A 205 -21.51 6.12 -12.19
N CYS A 206 -21.73 4.83 -11.91
CA CYS A 206 -21.60 3.71 -12.85
C CYS A 206 -20.23 3.67 -13.56
N ARG A 207 -19.13 3.87 -12.81
CA ARG A 207 -17.77 3.76 -13.33
C ARG A 207 -17.23 2.35 -13.10
N ASP A 208 -17.54 1.48 -14.05
CA ASP A 208 -17.22 0.05 -14.00
C ASP A 208 -15.71 -0.28 -14.07
N SER A 209 -14.87 0.68 -14.50
CA SER A 209 -13.41 0.58 -14.54
C SER A 209 -12.78 1.67 -13.68
N PHE A 210 -12.07 1.28 -12.63
CA PHE A 210 -11.28 2.18 -11.78
C PHE A 210 -10.07 1.46 -11.17
N VAL A 211 -9.09 2.23 -10.70
CA VAL A 211 -7.94 1.74 -9.93
C VAL A 211 -7.69 2.70 -8.78
N ILE A 212 -7.32 2.17 -7.60
CA ILE A 212 -6.94 2.97 -6.44
C ILE A 212 -5.45 2.75 -6.21
N LEU A 213 -4.71 3.84 -6.10
CA LEU A 213 -3.25 3.82 -6.16
C LEU A 213 -2.70 4.76 -5.09
N ARG A 214 -2.16 4.17 -4.02
CA ARG A 214 -1.72 4.87 -2.81
C ARG A 214 -0.20 4.95 -2.75
N GLY A 215 0.35 6.16 -2.91
CA GLY A 215 1.70 6.49 -2.48
C GLY A 215 1.79 6.41 -0.96
N ILE A 216 2.87 5.83 -0.44
CA ILE A 216 3.02 5.53 0.99
C ILE A 216 4.06 6.48 1.60
N ALA A 217 3.59 7.29 2.57
CA ALA A 217 4.37 8.31 3.27
C ALA A 217 4.56 8.01 4.77
N ASP A 218 3.79 7.08 5.34
CA ASP A 218 3.96 6.58 6.70
C ASP A 218 3.48 5.11 6.81
N TYR A 219 3.75 4.45 7.94
CA TYR A 219 3.35 3.06 8.21
C TYR A 219 1.94 2.93 8.86
N LYS A 220 1.08 3.92 8.67
CA LYS A 220 -0.32 3.93 9.15
C LYS A 220 -1.27 4.24 8.00
N ASP A 221 -1.75 5.47 7.90
CA ASP A 221 -2.82 5.91 7.00
C ASP A 221 -2.35 6.95 5.96
N GLY A 222 -1.08 7.34 5.97
CA GLY A 222 -0.51 8.39 5.14
C GLY A 222 -0.94 9.82 5.52
N THR A 223 -1.53 10.04 6.70
CA THR A 223 -1.87 11.39 7.19
C THR A 223 -0.72 12.06 7.93
N ARG A 224 0.28 11.29 8.38
CA ARG A 224 1.44 11.79 9.13
C ARG A 224 2.56 12.16 8.14
N ARG A 225 3.53 12.92 8.66
CA ARG A 225 4.83 13.25 8.02
C ARG A 225 4.75 13.80 6.60
N LYS A 226 4.55 15.11 6.58
CA LYS A 226 4.52 15.97 5.40
C LYS A 226 5.81 15.97 4.56
N GLU A 227 6.92 15.47 5.10
CA GLU A 227 8.21 15.30 4.39
C GLU A 227 8.16 14.19 3.33
N TRP A 228 7.52 13.05 3.60
CA TRP A 228 7.43 11.94 2.64
C TRP A 228 6.24 12.07 1.68
N GLN A 229 5.23 12.88 2.03
CA GLN A 229 4.00 13.03 1.26
C GLN A 229 4.20 13.51 -0.20
N PRO A 230 5.03 14.53 -0.51
CA PRO A 230 5.22 15.00 -1.89
C PRO A 230 5.88 13.92 -2.76
N TYR A 231 7.03 13.40 -2.34
CA TYR A 231 7.76 12.35 -3.06
C TYR A 231 6.90 11.09 -3.26
N ALA A 232 6.22 10.59 -2.22
CA ALA A 232 5.29 9.46 -2.34
C ALA A 232 4.13 9.74 -3.32
N SER A 233 3.62 10.99 -3.37
CA SER A 233 2.60 11.38 -4.35
C SER A 233 3.14 11.41 -5.78
N LEU A 234 4.40 11.81 -5.98
CA LEU A 234 5.05 11.83 -7.30
C LEU A 234 5.37 10.41 -7.79
N VAL A 235 5.78 9.51 -6.90
CA VAL A 235 5.88 8.07 -7.19
C VAL A 235 4.53 7.52 -7.65
N ALA A 236 3.45 7.79 -6.91
CA ALA A 236 2.10 7.36 -7.28
C ALA A 236 1.65 7.91 -8.64
N ALA A 237 1.88 9.20 -8.91
CA ALA A 237 1.60 9.83 -10.20
C ALA A 237 2.43 9.22 -11.34
N SER A 238 3.68 8.84 -11.08
CA SER A 238 4.58 8.21 -12.06
C SER A 238 4.13 6.80 -12.44
N VAL A 239 3.63 6.02 -11.47
CA VAL A 239 3.00 4.71 -11.73
C VAL A 239 1.66 4.89 -12.47
N MET A 240 0.83 5.87 -12.08
CA MET A 240 -0.42 6.16 -12.79
C MET A 240 -0.15 6.56 -14.26
N LYS A 241 0.88 7.36 -14.55
CA LYS A 241 1.31 7.67 -15.92
C LYS A 241 1.75 6.43 -16.69
N ALA A 242 2.42 5.47 -16.04
CA ALA A 242 2.74 4.18 -16.65
C ALA A 242 1.50 3.30 -16.92
N ILE A 243 0.49 3.32 -16.05
CA ILE A 243 -0.79 2.63 -16.31
C ILE A 243 -1.50 3.27 -17.50
N ILE A 244 -1.61 4.61 -17.55
CA ILE A 244 -2.26 5.33 -18.66
C ILE A 244 -1.53 5.08 -19.98
N CYS A 245 -0.19 5.08 -20.01
CA CYS A 245 0.58 4.73 -21.21
C CYS A 245 0.53 3.23 -21.57
N GLY A 246 0.00 2.37 -20.70
CA GLY A 246 -0.26 0.95 -20.95
C GLY A 246 -1.73 0.63 -21.31
N MET A 247 -2.61 1.64 -21.37
CA MET A 247 -3.97 1.48 -21.87
C MET A 247 -3.99 1.37 -23.39
N ASP A 248 -4.89 0.54 -23.92
CA ASP A 248 -5.20 0.56 -25.35
C ASP A 248 -5.74 1.93 -25.77
N ALA A 249 -5.43 2.33 -27.01
CA ALA A 249 -5.97 3.56 -27.57
C ALA A 249 -7.50 3.50 -27.64
N PRO A 250 -8.22 4.62 -27.40
CA PRO A 250 -9.67 4.64 -27.58
C PRO A 250 -10.04 4.19 -29.00
N THR A 251 -10.78 3.10 -29.12
CA THR A 251 -11.43 2.73 -30.37
C THR A 251 -12.62 3.66 -30.58
N ASP A 252 -12.51 4.58 -31.53
CA ASP A 252 -13.63 5.41 -31.96
C ASP A 252 -14.81 4.50 -32.37
N ALA A 253 -16.01 4.80 -31.83
CA ALA A 253 -17.22 3.98 -31.92
C ALA A 253 -18.45 4.82 -32.26
#